data_AF-A0A525DEQ2-F1
#
_entry.id   AF-A0A525DEQ2-F1
#
_cell.length_a   1.000
_cell.length_b   1.000
_cell.length_c   1.000
_cell.angle_alpha   90.00
_cell.angle_beta   90.00
_cell.angle_gamma   90.00
#
_symmetry.space_group_name_H-M   'P 1'
#
loop_
_entity.id
_entity.type
_entity.pdbx_description
1 polymer ?
#
loop_
_entity_poly.entity_id
_entity_poly.type
_entity_poly.pdbx_seq_one_letter_code
_entity_poly.pdbx_strand_id
1 'polypeptide(L)'
;MTGKTDFVKMSRGDLSPRAQRLNRDSIFVDIHNHMMFEYAIHHALGRTDIFDTCYAPGFRQGGINVIATSVGGNSPCVCNMTDDLVHGCLEQIDMLMEAEQSSSFRICKST
;
A
#
# COMPACT_ATOMS: atom_id res chain seq x y z
N MET A 1 -3.58 -0.32 -38.79
CA MET A 1 -2.52 0.15 -37.88
C MET A 1 -3.02 0.01 -36.45
N THR A 2 -2.74 -1.12 -35.81
CA THR A 2 -3.09 -1.38 -34.40
C THR A 2 -1.92 -0.90 -33.54
N GLY A 3 -1.95 0.37 -33.12
CA GLY A 3 -1.01 0.89 -32.14
C GLY A 3 -1.34 0.30 -30.77
N LYS A 4 -0.68 -0.81 -30.40
CA LYS A 4 -0.55 -1.18 -28.99
C LYS A 4 0.23 -0.04 -28.34
N THR A 5 -0.41 0.72 -27.48
CA THR A 5 0.33 1.53 -26.51
C THR A 5 1.00 0.54 -25.56
N ASP A 6 2.21 0.14 -25.90
CA ASP A 6 3.07 -0.58 -24.97
C ASP A 6 3.24 0.33 -23.76
N PHE A 7 2.64 -0.04 -22.63
CA PHE A 7 2.87 0.64 -21.37
C PHE A 7 4.34 0.45 -21.00
N VAL A 8 5.17 1.41 -21.39
CA VAL A 8 6.58 1.44 -21.01
C VAL A 8 6.62 1.69 -19.51
N LYS A 9 7.08 0.70 -18.76
CA LYS A 9 7.31 0.84 -17.31
C LYS A 9 8.38 1.89 -17.10
N MET A 10 7.98 3.10 -16.69
CA MET A 10 8.91 4.17 -16.38
C MET A 10 9.80 3.76 -15.20
N SER A 11 11.11 3.94 -15.36
CA SER A 11 12.10 3.70 -14.32
C SER A 11 12.37 4.97 -13.51
N ARG A 12 12.86 4.83 -12.27
CA ARG A 12 13.30 5.99 -11.48
C ARG A 12 14.43 6.79 -12.14
N GLY A 13 15.22 6.16 -13.02
CA GLY A 13 16.24 6.82 -13.82
C GLY A 13 15.67 7.84 -14.80
N ASP A 14 14.37 7.74 -15.10
CA ASP A 14 13.66 8.60 -16.03
C ASP A 14 13.15 9.88 -15.33
N LEU A 15 13.27 9.95 -13.98
CA LEU A 15 12.91 11.14 -13.21
C LEU A 15 14.02 12.20 -13.30
N SER A 16 13.61 13.45 -13.47
CA SER A 16 14.57 14.57 -13.45
C SER A 16 15.35 14.64 -12.12
N PRO A 17 16.62 15.09 -12.13
CA PRO A 17 17.39 15.30 -10.90
C PRO A 17 16.69 16.24 -9.90
N ARG A 18 15.88 17.19 -10.39
CA ARG A 18 15.07 18.06 -9.55
C ARG A 18 13.97 17.31 -8.81
N ALA A 19 13.23 16.43 -9.49
CA ALA A 19 12.17 15.65 -8.87
C ALA A 19 12.73 14.69 -7.79
N GLN A 20 13.86 14.04 -8.08
CA GLN A 20 14.55 13.19 -7.11
C GLN A 20 15.00 13.99 -5.87
N ARG A 21 15.56 15.18 -6.07
CA ARG A 21 15.90 16.09 -4.96
C ARG A 21 14.67 16.47 -4.14
N LEU A 22 13.59 16.92 -4.78
CA LEU A 22 12.37 17.34 -4.09
C LEU A 22 11.78 16.19 -3.25
N ASN A 23 11.73 14.98 -3.79
CA ASN A 23 11.24 13.82 -3.05
C ASN A 23 12.12 13.51 -1.82
N ARG A 24 13.46 13.53 -1.98
CA ARG A 24 14.38 13.29 -0.87
C ARG A 24 14.29 14.34 0.24
N ASP A 25 14.08 15.61 -0.14
CA ASP A 25 14.09 16.74 0.78
C ASP A 25 12.68 17.02 1.37
N SER A 26 11.68 16.17 1.08
CA SER A 26 10.29 16.32 1.54
C SER A 26 9.80 15.11 2.34
N ILE A 27 8.74 15.28 3.12
CA ILE A 27 7.93 14.17 3.64
C ILE A 27 6.81 13.89 2.64
N PHE A 28 6.87 12.76 1.95
CA PHE A 28 5.84 12.32 1.03
C PHE A 28 4.77 11.50 1.77
N VAL A 29 3.56 12.05 1.80
CA VAL A 29 2.34 11.39 2.27
C VAL A 29 1.50 10.93 1.08
N ASP A 30 1.30 9.61 0.95
CA ASP A 30 0.28 9.03 0.08
C ASP A 30 -1.04 8.94 0.84
N ILE A 31 -2.01 9.79 0.48
CA ILE A 31 -3.27 9.93 1.23
C ILE A 31 -4.34 8.91 0.81
N HIS A 32 -4.10 8.12 -0.24
CA HIS A 32 -5.11 7.20 -0.76
C HIS A 32 -4.45 5.97 -1.40
N ASN A 33 -4.11 4.99 -0.57
CA ASN A 33 -3.49 3.76 -1.04
C ASN A 33 -4.40 2.53 -0.86
N HIS A 34 -4.47 1.71 -1.91
CA HIS A 34 -5.30 0.50 -1.97
C HIS A 34 -4.55 -0.79 -1.59
N MET A 35 -3.38 -0.71 -0.92
CA MET A 35 -2.56 -1.87 -0.54
C MET A 35 -3.33 -2.97 0.19
N MET A 36 -4.35 -2.61 0.98
CA MET A 36 -5.11 -3.59 1.75
C MET A 36 -5.91 -4.59 0.90
N PHE A 37 -6.14 -4.31 -0.39
CA PHE A 37 -6.74 -5.29 -1.30
C PHE A 37 -5.87 -6.52 -1.48
N GLU A 38 -4.63 -6.31 -1.90
CA GLU A 38 -3.71 -7.41 -2.15
C GLU A 38 -3.16 -7.97 -0.82
N TYR A 39 -3.05 -7.14 0.22
CA TYR A 39 -2.65 -7.59 1.54
C TYR A 39 -3.60 -8.66 2.06
N ALA A 40 -4.92 -8.41 2.01
CA ALA A 40 -5.94 -9.36 2.47
C ALA A 40 -5.85 -10.70 1.71
N ILE A 41 -5.54 -10.68 0.41
CA ILE A 41 -5.33 -11.89 -0.39
C ILE A 41 -4.10 -12.66 0.11
N HIS A 42 -2.95 -11.99 0.28
CA HIS A 42 -1.74 -12.65 0.80
C HIS A 42 -1.95 -13.22 2.20
N HIS A 43 -2.68 -12.49 3.05
CA HIS A 43 -3.04 -12.91 4.40
C HIS A 43 -3.93 -14.17 4.38
N ALA A 44 -4.98 -14.18 3.56
CA ALA A 44 -5.87 -15.35 3.40
C ALA A 44 -5.14 -16.58 2.85
N LEU A 45 -4.05 -16.38 2.09
CA LEU A 45 -3.18 -17.47 1.62
C LEU A 45 -2.16 -17.94 2.68
N GLY A 46 -2.20 -17.39 3.90
CA GLY A 46 -1.33 -17.79 5.01
C GLY A 46 0.11 -17.27 4.90
N ARG A 47 0.36 -16.22 4.10
CA ARG A 47 1.70 -15.62 4.00
C ARG A 47 2.01 -14.79 5.25
N THR A 48 3.26 -14.85 5.71
CA THR A 48 3.77 -14.00 6.79
C THR A 48 4.62 -12.88 6.23
N ASP A 49 4.91 -11.87 7.07
CA ASP A 49 5.82 -10.76 6.74
C ASP A 49 5.45 -10.02 5.43
N ILE A 50 4.15 -9.97 5.13
CA ILE A 50 3.60 -9.46 3.88
C ILE A 50 4.06 -8.01 3.66
N PHE A 51 4.03 -7.17 4.70
CA PHE A 51 4.47 -5.78 4.59
C PHE A 51 5.95 -5.68 4.23
N ASP A 52 6.81 -6.42 4.93
CA ASP A 52 8.26 -6.38 4.76
C ASP A 52 8.69 -6.92 3.38
N THR A 53 7.96 -7.90 2.85
CA THR A 53 8.31 -8.61 1.62
C THR A 53 7.64 -8.04 0.37
N CYS A 54 6.35 -7.69 0.43
CA CYS A 54 5.58 -7.24 -0.74
C CYS A 54 5.55 -5.72 -0.91
N TYR A 55 5.58 -4.95 0.18
CA TYR A 55 5.24 -3.53 0.14
C TYR A 55 6.41 -2.61 0.49
N ALA A 56 7.09 -2.85 1.61
CA ALA A 56 8.15 -2.00 2.13
C ALA A 56 9.28 -1.71 1.12
N PRO A 57 9.77 -2.67 0.29
CA PRO A 57 10.78 -2.37 -0.72
C PRO A 57 10.30 -1.34 -1.74
N GLY A 58 9.06 -1.49 -2.20
CA GLY A 58 8.43 -0.58 -3.17
C GLY A 58 8.21 0.81 -2.59
N PHE A 59 7.70 0.92 -1.35
CA PHE A 59 7.46 2.22 -0.71
C PHE A 59 8.76 2.95 -0.36
N ARG A 60 9.77 2.25 0.14
CA ARG A 60 11.12 2.81 0.36
C ARG A 60 11.75 3.25 -0.95
N GLN A 61 11.64 2.41 -1.98
CA GLN A 61 12.04 2.79 -3.33
C GLN A 61 11.14 3.89 -3.91
N GLY A 62 9.94 4.15 -3.41
CA GLY A 62 9.13 5.30 -3.82
C GLY A 62 9.57 6.59 -3.13
N GLY A 63 10.25 6.49 -1.99
CA GLY A 63 10.46 7.62 -1.08
C GLY A 63 9.15 8.06 -0.44
N ILE A 64 8.25 7.13 -0.16
CA ILE A 64 6.99 7.37 0.55
C ILE A 64 7.25 7.23 2.05
N ASN A 65 6.87 8.25 2.82
CA ASN A 65 7.12 8.28 4.26
C ASN A 65 5.88 7.89 5.07
N VAL A 66 4.70 8.27 4.59
CA VAL A 66 3.42 8.04 5.29
C VAL A 66 2.39 7.58 4.27
N ILE A 67 1.57 6.62 4.67
CA ILE A 67 0.49 6.08 3.86
C ILE A 67 -0.80 6.14 4.68
N ALA A 68 -1.82 6.79 4.13
CA ALA A 68 -3.19 6.60 4.55
C ALA A 68 -3.83 5.57 3.61
N THR A 69 -4.17 4.41 4.16
CA THR A 69 -4.82 3.35 3.39
C THR A 69 -6.31 3.33 3.68
N SER A 70 -7.10 3.00 2.66
CA SER A 70 -8.54 2.78 2.82
C SER A 70 -8.79 1.40 3.47
N VAL A 71 -9.77 1.34 4.37
CA VAL A 71 -10.28 0.09 4.95
C VAL A 71 -11.73 -0.16 4.50
N GLY A 72 -12.19 -1.40 4.57
CA GLY A 72 -13.54 -1.78 4.18
C GLY A 72 -13.66 -2.01 2.70
N GLY A 73 -13.63 -0.95 1.89
CA GLY A 73 -13.74 -1.05 0.43
C GLY A 73 -12.67 -1.92 -0.23
N ASN A 74 -11.60 -2.23 0.51
CA ASN A 74 -10.47 -3.01 0.04
C ASN A 74 -10.55 -4.49 0.40
N SER A 75 -11.53 -4.99 1.17
CA SER A 75 -11.58 -6.44 1.45
C SER A 75 -12.38 -7.16 0.36
N PRO A 76 -11.72 -7.95 -0.52
CA PRO A 76 -12.40 -8.63 -1.61
C PRO A 76 -13.32 -9.75 -1.13
N CYS A 77 -13.17 -10.18 0.13
CA CYS A 77 -13.90 -11.32 0.71
C CYS A 77 -15.22 -10.92 1.38
N VAL A 78 -15.41 -9.64 1.74
CA VAL A 78 -16.57 -9.20 2.55
C VAL A 78 -17.20 -7.88 2.12
N CYS A 79 -16.51 -7.04 1.34
CA CYS A 79 -17.06 -5.75 0.90
C CYS A 79 -17.28 -5.70 -0.61
N ASN A 80 -16.42 -6.38 -1.37
CA ASN A 80 -16.68 -6.60 -2.78
C ASN A 80 -17.74 -7.71 -2.88
N MET A 81 -18.99 -7.35 -3.21
CA MET A 81 -20.15 -8.23 -3.49
C MET A 81 -21.10 -8.58 -2.33
N THR A 82 -20.81 -8.24 -1.07
CA THR A 82 -21.67 -8.62 0.08
C THR A 82 -22.17 -7.45 0.93
N ASP A 83 -21.81 -6.20 0.61
CA ASP A 83 -22.18 -4.96 1.32
C ASP A 83 -21.92 -4.93 2.84
N ASP A 84 -21.18 -5.89 3.40
CA ASP A 84 -20.81 -5.93 4.83
C ASP A 84 -19.55 -5.10 5.09
N LEU A 85 -19.71 -3.79 4.88
CA LEU A 85 -18.63 -2.81 5.03
C LEU A 85 -18.02 -2.83 6.42
N VAL A 86 -18.84 -3.05 7.46
CA VAL A 86 -18.38 -3.06 8.84
C VAL A 86 -17.41 -4.22 9.07
N HIS A 87 -17.75 -5.42 8.61
CA HIS A 87 -16.86 -6.57 8.74
C HIS A 87 -15.53 -6.32 8.05
N GLY A 88 -15.52 -5.90 6.78
CA GLY A 88 -14.26 -5.68 6.06
C GLY A 88 -13.43 -4.53 6.60
N CYS A 89 -14.08 -3.50 7.17
CA CYS A 89 -13.35 -2.44 7.87
C CYS A 89 -12.61 -3.01 9.09
N LEU A 90 -13.31 -3.75 9.94
CA LEU A 90 -12.74 -4.28 11.19
C LEU A 90 -11.65 -5.34 10.91
N GLU A 91 -11.88 -6.21 9.93
CA GLU A 91 -10.89 -7.20 9.47
C GLU A 91 -9.59 -6.52 9.02
N GLN A 92 -9.68 -5.49 8.18
CA GLN A 92 -8.48 -4.81 7.68
C GLN A 92 -7.77 -3.98 8.73
N ILE A 93 -8.51 -3.41 9.68
CA ILE A 93 -7.91 -2.74 10.84
C ILE A 93 -7.12 -3.77 11.67
N ASP A 94 -7.70 -4.93 11.94
CA ASP A 94 -7.04 -6.00 12.69
C ASP A 94 -5.76 -6.48 11.98
N MET A 95 -5.84 -6.75 10.67
CA MET A 95 -4.68 -7.08 9.84
C MET A 95 -3.57 -6.01 9.90
N LEU A 96 -3.92 -4.72 9.93
CA LEU A 96 -2.94 -3.63 10.07
C LEU A 96 -2.29 -3.62 11.46
N MET A 97 -3.06 -3.89 12.51
CA MET A 97 -2.54 -3.99 13.88
C MET A 97 -1.60 -5.18 14.05
N GLU A 98 -1.90 -6.32 13.43
CA GLU A 98 -1.00 -7.47 13.38
C GLU A 98 0.26 -7.15 12.58
N ALA A 99 0.09 -6.51 11.42
CA ALA A 99 1.20 -6.10 10.57
C ALA A 99 2.12 -5.09 11.27
N GLU A 100 1.62 -4.27 12.21
CA GLU A 100 2.44 -3.33 13.00
C GLU A 100 3.54 -4.03 13.82
N GLN A 101 3.44 -5.35 14.04
CA GLN A 101 4.52 -6.16 14.63
C GLN A 101 5.76 -6.26 13.72
N SER A 102 5.64 -5.91 12.43
CA SER A 102 6.78 -5.87 11.52
C SER A 102 7.77 -4.77 11.89
N SER A 103 8.98 -4.88 11.33
CA SER A 103 10.04 -3.88 11.54
C SER A 103 9.95 -2.71 10.56
N SER A 104 9.13 -2.81 9.50
CA SER A 104 9.18 -1.87 8.37
C SER A 104 8.23 -0.69 8.45
N PHE A 105 7.20 -0.74 9.29
CA PHE A 105 6.29 0.38 9.48
C PHE A 105 5.75 0.45 10.90
N ARG A 106 5.08 1.56 11.20
CA ARG A 106 4.35 1.81 12.44
C ARG A 106 3.04 2.50 12.12
N ILE A 107 2.00 2.25 12.91
CA ILE A 107 0.74 2.96 12.81
C ILE A 107 0.89 4.30 13.54
N CYS A 108 0.64 5.40 12.84
CA CYS A 108 0.61 6.72 13.44
C CYS A 108 -0.62 6.84 14.36
N LYS A 109 -0.41 7.16 15.63
CA LYS A 109 -1.46 7.34 16.64
C LYS A 109 -1.38 8.79 17.14
N SER A 110 -2.52 9.48 17.25
CA SER A 110 -2.55 10.77 17.95
C SER A 110 -2.42 10.51 19.45
N THR A 111 -1.51 11.22 20.10
CA THR A 111 -1.37 11.26 21.56
C THR A 111 -2.56 11.94 22.22
#